data_AF-A0A8J5JYQ0-F1
#
_entry.id   AF-A0A8J5JYQ0-F1
#
_cell.length_a   1.000
_cell.length_b   1.000
_cell.length_c   1.000
_cell.angle_alpha   90.00
_cell.angle_beta   90.00
_cell.angle_gamma   90.00
#
_symmetry.space_group_name_H-M   'P 1'
#
loop_
_entity.id
_entity.type
_entity.pdbx_description
1 polymer ?
#
loop_
_entity_poly.entity_id
_entity_poly.type
_entity_poly.pdbx_seq_one_letter_code
_entity_poly.pdbx_strand_id
1 'polypeptide(L)'
;DLLFCPDFTVTTNKKSGPDKHEDLQSIDSCEFIWEAGVGFAHSPPHVPAQDINHTEILKLILTCFSQSIYQASSADATDAPNRWITVFTSADNRHALPLFTSLLNVVCGYNPVGFGVPYNHLLFSDSREPLVEVALQILITTLDHDITAALSELEESAVPDNLFINYLSRIHREEDFSFVLRGFTRLLNNPLQQTYLPHSAKKVNFHQELMVFFWKFCDYNK
;
A
#
# COMPACT_ATOMS: atom_id res chain seq x y z
N ASP A 1 10.52 10.71 2.32
CA ASP A 1 11.36 10.53 3.52
C ASP A 1 10.58 10.14 4.77
N LEU A 2 9.53 10.85 5.18
CA LEU A 2 8.80 10.54 6.44
C LEU A 2 8.30 9.08 6.56
N LEU A 3 7.98 8.42 5.44
CA LEU A 3 7.54 7.01 5.40
C LEU A 3 8.65 6.01 5.75
N PHE A 4 9.92 6.41 5.69
CA PHE A 4 11.09 5.58 6.04
C PHE A 4 12.00 6.32 7.02
N CYS A 5 11.39 7.09 7.94
CA CYS A 5 12.10 7.88 8.93
C CYS A 5 12.42 7.02 10.17
N PRO A 6 13.71 6.83 10.52
CA PRO A 6 14.15 6.14 11.73
C PRO A 6 13.43 6.63 12.98
N ASP A 7 13.06 5.68 13.85
CA ASP A 7 12.41 5.90 15.15
C ASP A 7 11.04 6.60 15.09
N PHE A 8 10.55 6.89 13.89
CA PHE A 8 9.22 7.44 13.65
C PHE A 8 8.33 6.43 12.90
N THR A 9 8.77 5.98 11.72
CA THR A 9 8.03 5.01 10.91
C THR A 9 8.75 3.67 10.76
N VAL A 10 10.07 3.64 10.98
CA VAL A 10 10.87 2.41 10.85
C VAL A 10 11.82 2.23 12.05
N THR A 11 12.08 0.99 12.43
CA THR A 11 12.99 0.65 13.53
C THR A 11 14.41 0.46 12.98
N THR A 12 15.42 1.12 13.56
CA THR A 12 16.81 0.92 13.15
C THR A 12 17.50 -0.16 13.98
N ASN A 13 18.31 -1.01 13.34
CA ASN A 13 19.08 -2.07 14.01
C ASN A 13 20.40 -1.58 14.61
N LYS A 14 20.74 -0.28 14.50
CA LYS A 14 22.00 0.25 15.03
C LYS A 14 21.86 0.53 16.52
N LYS A 15 22.78 -0.03 17.31
CA LYS A 15 22.96 0.36 18.72
C LYS A 15 23.18 1.87 18.79
N SER A 16 22.42 2.55 19.64
CA SER A 16 22.55 3.98 19.97
C SER A 16 24.02 4.34 20.21
N GLY A 17 24.68 4.84 19.16
CA GLY A 17 25.87 5.67 19.26
C GLY A 17 25.45 7.12 19.52
N PRO A 18 26.38 8.01 19.88
CA PRO A 18 26.04 9.38 20.23
C PRO A 18 25.23 10.04 19.11
N ASP A 19 24.17 10.76 19.49
CA ASP A 19 23.11 11.42 18.69
C ASP A 19 23.60 12.11 17.40
N LYS A 20 24.08 11.35 16.42
CA LYS A 20 24.24 11.81 15.06
C LYS A 20 22.88 11.59 14.41
N HIS A 21 22.21 12.69 14.09
CA HIS A 21 21.05 12.65 13.22
C HIS A 21 21.49 11.91 11.95
N GLU A 22 20.92 10.72 11.71
CA GLU A 22 21.18 10.02 10.45
C GLU A 22 20.65 10.90 9.32
N ASP A 23 21.48 11.12 8.30
CA ASP A 23 21.05 11.85 7.13
C ASP A 23 19.99 11.02 6.42
N LEU A 24 18.74 11.49 6.44
CA LEU A 24 17.61 10.83 5.80
C LEU A 24 17.89 10.52 4.32
N GLN A 25 18.74 11.33 3.66
CA GLN A 25 19.13 11.12 2.26
C GLN A 25 20.05 9.92 2.04
N SER A 26 20.70 9.40 3.09
CA SER A 26 21.59 8.25 3.03
C SER A 26 20.92 6.90 3.30
N ILE A 27 19.64 6.91 3.69
CA ILE A 27 18.89 5.70 4.06
C ILE A 27 18.57 4.85 2.81
N ASP A 28 18.94 3.58 2.86
CA ASP A 28 18.44 2.57 1.92
C ASP A 28 17.09 2.04 2.42
N SER A 29 16.01 2.60 1.89
CA SER A 29 14.64 2.23 2.27
C SER A 29 14.28 0.79 1.94
N CYS A 30 15.04 0.08 1.10
CA CYS A 30 14.82 -1.34 0.82
C CYS A 30 15.06 -2.22 2.06
N GLU A 31 15.89 -1.79 3.01
CA GLU A 31 16.09 -2.49 4.28
C GLU A 31 14.90 -2.36 5.24
N PHE A 32 13.98 -1.42 4.97
CA PHE A 32 12.91 -1.03 5.88
C PHE A 32 11.51 -1.27 5.29
N ILE A 33 11.37 -2.27 4.41
CA ILE A 33 10.05 -2.71 3.93
C ILE A 33 9.19 -3.17 5.12
N TRP A 34 7.94 -2.71 5.18
CA TRP A 34 7.12 -2.77 6.39
C TRP A 34 6.59 -4.16 6.76
N GLU A 35 6.55 -5.08 5.80
CA GLU A 35 5.99 -6.43 5.96
C GLU A 35 6.63 -7.39 4.96
N ALA A 36 6.87 -8.64 5.37
CA ALA A 36 7.33 -9.69 4.47
C ALA A 36 6.27 -10.08 3.43
N GLY A 37 6.73 -10.59 2.29
CA GLY A 37 5.89 -10.98 1.17
C GLY A 37 6.66 -10.89 -0.14
N VAL A 38 6.06 -10.24 -1.12
CA VAL A 38 6.67 -10.06 -2.44
C VAL A 38 8.01 -9.33 -2.30
N GLY A 39 9.08 -9.90 -2.84
CA GLY A 39 10.40 -9.26 -2.88
C GLY A 39 11.07 -8.99 -1.52
N PHE A 40 10.49 -9.44 -0.41
CA PHE A 40 11.05 -9.21 0.93
C PHE A 40 10.73 -10.35 1.91
N ALA A 41 11.76 -10.99 2.47
CA ALA A 41 11.60 -12.23 3.22
C ALA A 41 11.34 -12.08 4.72
N HIS A 42 11.60 -10.91 5.30
CA HIS A 42 11.65 -10.73 6.75
C HIS A 42 10.81 -9.56 7.21
N SER A 43 9.80 -9.79 8.05
CA SER A 43 9.03 -8.68 8.62
C SER A 43 9.86 -8.02 9.73
N PRO A 44 9.94 -6.67 9.78
CA PRO A 44 10.45 -5.98 10.94
C PRO A 44 9.55 -6.27 12.17
N PRO A 45 10.06 -6.07 13.40
CA PRO A 45 9.23 -6.16 14.59
C PRO A 45 8.00 -5.25 14.48
N HIS A 46 6.83 -5.78 14.78
CA HIS A 46 5.59 -5.01 14.73
C HIS A 46 5.53 -3.99 15.87
N VAL A 47 5.42 -2.71 15.52
CA VAL A 47 5.30 -1.59 16.46
C VAL A 47 4.00 -0.82 16.16
N PRO A 48 2.94 -0.94 16.97
CA PRO A 48 1.64 -0.30 16.70
C PRO A 48 1.72 1.22 16.47
N ALA A 49 2.66 1.91 17.12
CA ALA A 49 2.87 3.34 16.92
C ALA A 49 3.35 3.67 15.49
N GLN A 50 4.19 2.81 14.89
CA GLN A 50 4.64 2.99 13.51
C GLN A 50 3.49 2.80 12.52
N ASP A 51 2.58 1.85 12.77
CA ASP A 51 1.38 1.67 11.94
C ASP A 51 0.46 2.88 11.97
N ILE A 52 0.28 3.49 13.15
CA ILE A 52 -0.48 4.73 13.28
C ILE A 52 0.20 5.85 12.48
N ASN A 53 1.52 6.01 12.60
CA ASN A 53 2.25 7.03 11.86
C ASN A 53 2.17 6.82 10.35
N HIS A 54 2.37 5.58 9.86
CA HIS A 54 2.17 5.22 8.46
C HIS A 54 0.76 5.58 7.99
N THR A 55 -0.26 5.21 8.77
CA THR A 55 -1.66 5.47 8.46
C THR A 55 -1.91 6.97 8.25
N GLU A 56 -1.47 7.82 9.17
CA GLU A 56 -1.73 9.26 9.09
C GLU A 56 -0.95 9.92 7.94
N ILE A 57 0.28 9.48 7.66
CA ILE A 57 1.05 9.98 6.50
C ILE A 57 0.37 9.56 5.20
N LEU A 58 -0.08 8.31 5.08
CA LEU A 58 -0.75 7.83 3.87
C LEU A 58 -2.12 8.52 3.67
N LYS A 59 -2.86 8.83 4.73
CA LYS A 59 -4.10 9.63 4.63
C LYS A 59 -3.83 11.03 4.09
N LEU A 60 -2.75 11.67 4.54
CA LEU A 60 -2.34 12.97 4.01
C LEU A 60 -2.01 12.87 2.52
N ILE A 61 -1.26 11.85 2.11
CA ILE A 61 -0.93 11.60 0.69
C ILE A 61 -2.20 11.34 -0.14
N LEU A 62 -3.12 10.52 0.36
CA LEU A 62 -4.39 10.23 -0.30
C LEU A 62 -5.26 11.49 -0.46
N THR A 63 -5.20 12.41 0.51
CA THR A 63 -5.85 13.73 0.39
C THR A 63 -5.27 14.53 -0.77
N CYS A 64 -3.94 14.49 -0.98
CA CYS A 64 -3.30 15.11 -2.15
C CYS A 64 -3.71 14.43 -3.47
N PHE A 65 -3.90 13.11 -3.46
CA PHE A 65 -4.40 12.36 -4.64
C PHE A 65 -5.85 12.68 -4.98
N SER A 66 -6.63 13.15 -4.01
CA SER A 66 -8.05 13.47 -4.15
C SER A 66 -8.32 14.87 -4.73
N GLN A 67 -7.36 15.44 -5.49
CA GLN A 67 -7.45 16.79 -6.05
C GLN A 67 -8.76 17.05 -6.82
N SER A 68 -9.27 16.06 -7.55
CA SER A 68 -10.50 16.16 -8.34
C SER A 68 -11.75 16.43 -7.50
N ILE A 69 -11.77 16.04 -6.22
CA ILE A 69 -12.90 16.30 -5.30
C ILE A 69 -12.99 17.80 -4.93
N TYR A 70 -11.86 18.49 -4.93
CA TYR A 70 -11.75 19.89 -4.52
C TYR A 70 -11.84 20.88 -5.68
N GLN A 71 -11.81 20.39 -6.93
CA GLN A 71 -11.92 21.22 -8.12
C GLN A 71 -13.38 21.31 -8.56
N ALA A 72 -13.82 22.52 -8.88
CA ALA A 72 -15.11 22.71 -9.54
C ALA A 72 -15.06 22.03 -10.92
N SER A 73 -16.17 21.44 -11.36
CA SER A 73 -16.28 20.78 -12.67
C SER A 73 -16.15 21.80 -13.81
N SER A 74 -14.94 22.25 -14.10
CA SER A 74 -14.60 22.97 -15.33
C SER A 74 -14.21 21.95 -16.40
N ALA A 75 -14.68 22.15 -17.63
CA ALA A 75 -14.42 21.26 -18.77
C ALA A 75 -12.93 20.99 -19.04
N ASP A 76 -12.02 21.86 -18.57
CA ASP A 76 -10.57 21.72 -18.72
C ASP A 76 -9.87 20.99 -17.55
N ALA A 77 -10.58 20.69 -16.45
CA ALA A 77 -9.96 20.09 -15.25
C ALA A 77 -9.88 18.56 -15.31
N THR A 78 -10.59 17.92 -16.24
CA THR A 78 -10.64 16.45 -16.36
C THR A 78 -9.45 15.84 -17.09
N ASP A 79 -8.66 16.63 -17.83
CA ASP A 79 -7.56 16.13 -18.68
C ASP A 79 -6.17 16.22 -18.04
N ALA A 80 -6.00 16.96 -16.95
CA ALA A 80 -4.69 17.12 -16.34
C ALA A 80 -4.36 15.94 -15.41
N PRO A 81 -3.23 15.23 -15.60
CA PRO A 81 -2.84 14.17 -14.69
C PRO A 81 -2.60 14.70 -13.28
N ASN A 82 -2.88 13.88 -12.26
CA ASN A 82 -2.66 14.26 -10.88
C ASN A 82 -1.15 14.30 -10.60
N ARG A 83 -0.60 15.51 -10.53
CA ARG A 83 0.83 15.76 -10.31
C ARG A 83 1.38 15.05 -9.07
N TRP A 84 0.59 14.91 -8.01
CA TRP A 84 1.04 14.21 -6.79
C TRP A 84 1.22 12.73 -7.06
N ILE A 85 0.29 12.10 -7.78
CA ILE A 85 0.41 10.69 -8.17
C ILE A 85 1.60 10.52 -9.11
N THR A 86 1.75 11.39 -10.13
CA THR A 86 2.87 11.34 -11.07
C THR A 86 4.21 11.39 -10.35
N VAL A 87 4.42 12.33 -9.42
CA VAL A 87 5.67 12.41 -8.66
C VAL A 87 5.84 11.19 -7.76
N PHE A 88 4.78 10.75 -7.09
CA PHE A 88 4.82 9.63 -6.15
C PHE A 88 5.21 8.30 -6.80
N THR A 89 4.78 8.06 -8.05
CA THR A 89 5.08 6.85 -8.81
C THR A 89 6.24 6.99 -9.80
N SER A 90 6.88 8.17 -9.88
CA SER A 90 7.99 8.43 -10.79
C SER A 90 9.34 7.85 -10.33
N ALA A 91 10.29 7.76 -11.26
CA ALA A 91 11.68 7.41 -10.98
C ALA A 91 12.43 8.42 -10.10
N ASP A 92 11.94 9.66 -9.96
CA ASP A 92 12.51 10.65 -9.05
C ASP A 92 12.22 10.32 -7.59
N ASN A 93 11.18 9.51 -7.32
CA ASN A 93 10.92 8.99 -6.00
C ASN A 93 11.83 7.79 -5.71
N ARG A 94 12.98 8.04 -5.08
CA ARG A 94 13.91 6.98 -4.62
C ARG A 94 13.28 5.90 -3.73
N HIS A 95 12.12 6.18 -3.12
CA HIS A 95 11.40 5.25 -2.25
C HIS A 95 10.31 4.45 -2.98
N ALA A 96 10.14 4.62 -4.29
CA ALA A 96 9.02 4.04 -5.03
C ALA A 96 8.91 2.52 -4.87
N LEU A 97 10.03 1.79 -5.06
CA LEU A 97 10.06 0.33 -4.92
C LEU A 97 9.75 -0.14 -3.48
N PRO A 98 10.49 0.26 -2.44
CA PRO A 98 10.20 -0.20 -1.08
C PRO A 98 8.81 0.22 -0.60
N LEU A 99 8.29 1.35 -1.08
CA LEU A 99 6.94 1.78 -0.77
C LEU A 99 5.89 0.90 -1.43
N PHE A 100 6.00 0.65 -2.74
CA PHE A 100 5.12 -0.28 -3.46
C PHE A 100 5.10 -1.65 -2.78
N THR A 101 6.27 -2.21 -2.48
CA THR A 101 6.41 -3.51 -1.83
C THR A 101 5.79 -3.52 -0.43
N SER A 102 6.00 -2.46 0.36
CA SER A 102 5.42 -2.35 1.70
C SER A 102 3.90 -2.28 1.66
N LEU A 103 3.32 -1.47 0.77
CA LEU A 103 1.87 -1.35 0.61
C LEU A 103 1.25 -2.69 0.19
N LEU A 104 1.84 -3.36 -0.82
CA LEU A 104 1.37 -4.66 -1.30
C LEU A 104 1.43 -5.72 -0.20
N ASN A 105 2.56 -5.81 0.51
CA ASN A 105 2.77 -6.83 1.53
C ASN A 105 1.91 -6.59 2.77
N VAL A 106 1.68 -5.34 3.18
CA VAL A 106 0.75 -5.03 4.28
C VAL A 106 -0.68 -5.47 3.93
N VAL A 107 -1.15 -5.19 2.71
CA VAL A 107 -2.49 -5.62 2.26
C VAL A 107 -2.58 -7.14 2.15
N CYS A 108 -1.70 -7.78 1.37
CA CYS A 108 -1.74 -9.22 1.14
C CYS A 108 -1.35 -10.06 2.36
N GLY A 109 -0.62 -9.49 3.31
CA GLY A 109 -0.20 -10.10 4.57
C GLY A 109 -1.24 -9.98 5.70
N TYR A 110 -2.20 -9.04 5.59
CA TYR A 110 -3.15 -8.77 6.66
C TYR A 110 -4.06 -9.96 6.99
N ASN A 111 -4.15 -10.32 8.27
CA ASN A 111 -4.99 -11.40 8.77
C ASN A 111 -6.04 -10.88 9.77
N PRO A 112 -7.31 -10.66 9.33
CA PRO A 112 -8.36 -10.10 10.19
C PRO A 112 -8.80 -11.04 11.33
N VAL A 113 -8.44 -12.33 11.25
CA VAL A 113 -8.82 -13.34 12.24
C VAL A 113 -7.87 -13.33 13.46
N GLY A 114 -6.63 -12.86 13.29
CA GLY A 114 -5.63 -12.84 14.35
C GLY A 114 -5.38 -14.23 14.94
N PHE A 115 -5.63 -14.39 16.25
CA PHE A 115 -5.43 -15.64 16.99
C PHE A 115 -6.44 -16.76 16.67
N GLY A 116 -7.47 -16.50 15.86
CA GLY A 116 -8.46 -17.54 15.50
C GLY A 116 -9.44 -17.90 16.61
N VAL A 117 -9.50 -17.10 17.68
CA VAL A 117 -10.41 -17.30 18.81
C VAL A 117 -11.66 -16.41 18.64
N PRO A 118 -12.87 -16.92 18.95
CA PRO A 118 -14.10 -16.12 18.98
C PRO A 118 -13.95 -14.82 19.78
N TYR A 119 -14.50 -13.72 19.26
CA TYR A 119 -14.54 -12.40 19.90
C TYR A 119 -13.17 -11.73 20.12
N ASN A 120 -12.09 -12.25 19.53
CA ASN A 120 -10.75 -11.66 19.64
C ASN A 120 -10.73 -10.15 19.34
N HIS A 121 -11.46 -9.74 18.31
CA HIS A 121 -11.56 -8.34 17.87
C HIS A 121 -12.31 -7.41 18.84
N LEU A 122 -13.00 -7.95 19.85
CA LEU A 122 -13.61 -7.16 20.93
C LEU A 122 -12.63 -6.96 22.11
N LEU A 123 -11.66 -7.87 22.25
CA LEU A 123 -10.72 -7.87 23.37
C LEU A 123 -9.42 -7.15 23.02
N PHE A 124 -9.03 -7.13 21.75
CA PHE A 124 -7.79 -6.54 21.27
C PHE A 124 -8.06 -5.53 20.16
N SER A 125 -7.38 -4.39 20.25
CA SER A 125 -7.41 -3.36 19.21
C SER A 125 -6.52 -3.78 18.05
N ASP A 126 -7.05 -3.68 16.84
CA ASP A 126 -6.31 -3.94 15.61
C ASP A 126 -5.77 -2.62 15.07
N SER A 127 -4.49 -2.35 15.34
CA SER A 127 -3.80 -1.16 14.83
C SER A 127 -3.43 -1.26 13.34
N ARG A 128 -3.49 -2.47 12.76
CA ARG A 128 -3.03 -2.74 11.39
C ARG A 128 -4.13 -2.51 10.36
N GLU A 129 -5.39 -2.80 10.70
CA GLU A 129 -6.50 -2.64 9.76
C GLU A 129 -6.61 -1.22 9.15
N PRO A 130 -6.51 -0.12 9.94
CA PRO A 130 -6.54 1.22 9.35
C PRO A 130 -5.41 1.47 8.35
N LEU A 131 -4.21 0.93 8.61
CA LEU A 131 -3.09 1.02 7.68
C LEU A 131 -3.38 0.25 6.38
N VAL A 132 -3.97 -0.94 6.49
CA VAL A 132 -4.34 -1.79 5.35
C VAL A 132 -5.35 -1.10 4.45
N GLU A 133 -6.37 -0.49 5.03
CA GLU A 133 -7.40 0.24 4.27
C GLU A 133 -6.79 1.38 3.44
N VAL A 134 -5.96 2.22 4.07
CA VAL A 134 -5.35 3.36 3.37
C VAL A 134 -4.28 2.88 2.38
N ALA A 135 -3.51 1.83 2.71
CA ALA A 135 -2.55 1.25 1.78
C ALA A 135 -3.22 0.71 0.51
N LEU A 136 -4.36 0.03 0.66
CA LEU A 136 -5.18 -0.45 -0.44
C LEU A 136 -5.72 0.70 -1.31
N GLN A 137 -6.20 1.78 -0.69
CA GLN A 137 -6.67 2.98 -1.40
C GLN A 137 -5.54 3.67 -2.18
N ILE A 138 -4.33 3.77 -1.60
CA ILE A 138 -3.14 4.29 -2.28
C ILE A 138 -2.78 3.40 -3.48
N LEU A 139 -2.76 2.08 -3.32
CA LEU A 139 -2.50 1.15 -4.44
C LEU A 139 -3.53 1.33 -5.56
N ILE A 140 -4.83 1.38 -5.24
CA ILE A 140 -5.88 1.54 -6.25
C ILE A 140 -5.74 2.88 -6.98
N THR A 141 -5.60 3.99 -6.24
CA THR A 141 -5.50 5.33 -6.86
C THR A 141 -4.26 5.50 -7.72
N THR A 142 -3.13 4.95 -7.29
CA THR A 142 -1.88 4.99 -8.08
C THR A 142 -1.91 4.07 -9.30
N LEU A 143 -2.57 2.92 -9.23
CA LEU A 143 -2.75 2.00 -10.36
C LEU A 143 -3.87 2.41 -11.31
N ASP A 144 -4.84 3.20 -10.84
CA ASP A 144 -5.88 3.77 -11.69
C ASP A 144 -5.39 4.98 -12.48
N HIS A 145 -4.31 5.62 -12.02
CA HIS A 145 -3.65 6.71 -12.71
C HIS A 145 -2.77 6.21 -13.87
N ASP A 146 -3.40 5.51 -14.80
CA ASP A 146 -2.82 5.03 -16.03
C ASP A 146 -2.89 6.13 -17.09
N ILE A 147 -1.90 7.02 -17.04
CA ILE A 147 -1.76 8.14 -17.98
C ILE A 147 -1.53 7.62 -19.42
N THR A 148 -1.19 6.33 -19.60
CA THR A 148 -0.91 5.71 -20.89
C THR A 148 -2.09 5.78 -21.86
N ALA A 149 -3.33 5.71 -21.37
CA ALA A 149 -4.52 5.83 -22.22
C ALA A 149 -4.81 7.28 -22.67
N ALA A 150 -4.48 8.27 -21.85
CA ALA A 150 -4.78 9.69 -22.12
C ALA A 150 -3.69 10.38 -22.97
N LEU A 151 -2.42 9.99 -22.83
CA LEU A 151 -1.31 10.61 -23.56
C LEU A 151 -0.92 9.89 -24.85
N SER A 152 -1.40 8.67 -25.08
CA SER A 152 -1.14 7.93 -26.33
C SER A 152 -1.74 8.60 -27.57
N GLU A 153 -2.58 9.63 -27.41
CA GLU A 153 -3.15 10.40 -28.52
C GLU A 153 -2.40 11.71 -28.83
N LEU A 154 -1.49 12.19 -27.96
CA LEU A 154 -1.04 13.59 -28.05
C LEU A 154 0.46 13.84 -28.27
N GLU A 155 1.41 12.96 -27.94
CA GLU A 155 2.82 13.14 -28.36
C GLU A 155 3.73 11.95 -27.96
N GLU A 156 4.73 11.63 -28.80
CA GLU A 156 5.80 10.64 -28.58
C GLU A 156 6.80 11.02 -27.46
N SER A 157 6.52 12.08 -26.69
CA SER A 157 7.42 12.56 -25.63
C SER A 157 7.18 11.75 -24.34
N ALA A 158 8.16 10.91 -24.02
CA ALA A 158 8.36 10.14 -22.78
C ALA A 158 7.15 10.15 -21.81
N VAL A 159 6.21 9.23 -22.03
CA VAL A 159 5.13 8.94 -21.08
C VAL A 159 5.75 8.76 -19.69
N PRO A 160 5.29 9.48 -18.65
CA PRO A 160 5.82 9.28 -17.30
C PRO A 160 5.57 7.83 -16.88
N ASP A 161 6.65 7.06 -16.73
CA ASP A 161 6.57 5.66 -16.31
C ASP A 161 6.03 5.61 -14.87
N ASN A 162 4.79 5.15 -14.72
CA ASN A 162 4.24 4.81 -13.41
C ASN A 162 4.94 3.54 -12.92
N LEU A 163 5.93 3.72 -12.04
CA LEU A 163 6.73 2.61 -11.55
C LEU A 163 5.91 1.57 -10.80
N PHE A 164 4.78 1.95 -10.18
CA PHE A 164 3.93 0.98 -9.46
C PHE A 164 3.28 0.00 -10.44
N ILE A 165 2.79 0.49 -11.58
CA ILE A 165 2.28 -0.37 -12.67
C ILE A 165 3.41 -1.27 -13.21
N ASN A 166 4.60 -0.70 -13.41
CA ASN A 166 5.76 -1.44 -13.88
C ASN A 166 6.18 -2.56 -12.89
N TYR A 167 6.24 -2.27 -11.60
CA TYR A 167 6.55 -3.26 -10.58
C TYR A 167 5.49 -4.36 -10.49
N LEU A 168 4.21 -3.98 -10.53
CA LEU A 168 3.09 -4.92 -10.49
C LEU A 168 3.09 -5.88 -11.68
N SER A 169 3.29 -5.38 -12.90
CA SER A 169 3.35 -6.20 -14.13
C SER A 169 4.55 -7.16 -14.17
N ARG A 170 5.58 -6.91 -13.37
CA ARG A 170 6.77 -7.76 -13.27
C ARG A 170 6.72 -8.79 -12.14
N ILE A 171 5.65 -8.84 -11.34
CA ILE A 171 5.47 -9.92 -10.36
C ILE A 171 5.18 -11.20 -11.15
N HIS A 172 6.11 -12.16 -11.14
CA HIS A 172 5.95 -13.41 -11.90
C HIS A 172 6.43 -14.66 -11.16
N ARG A 173 7.08 -14.49 -10.00
CA ARG A 173 7.58 -15.62 -9.22
C ARG A 173 6.40 -16.37 -8.59
N GLU A 174 6.49 -17.69 -8.59
CA GLU A 174 5.44 -18.56 -8.04
C GLU A 174 5.16 -18.26 -6.56
N GLU A 175 6.22 -18.04 -5.78
CA GLU A 175 6.13 -17.68 -4.35
C GLU A 175 5.38 -16.37 -4.13
N ASP A 176 5.69 -15.34 -4.93
CA ASP A 176 5.09 -14.01 -4.83
C ASP A 176 3.61 -14.07 -5.22
N PHE A 177 3.25 -14.77 -6.30
CA PHE A 177 1.86 -14.97 -6.68
C PHE A 177 1.08 -15.77 -5.65
N SER A 178 1.66 -16.85 -5.12
CA SER A 178 1.02 -17.65 -4.08
C SER A 178 0.72 -16.81 -2.84
N PHE A 179 1.65 -15.95 -2.45
CA PHE A 179 1.46 -15.00 -1.35
C PHE A 179 0.30 -14.02 -1.63
N VAL A 180 0.31 -13.36 -2.78
CA VAL A 180 -0.73 -12.39 -3.16
C VAL A 180 -2.11 -13.05 -3.27
N LEU A 181 -2.20 -14.20 -3.95
CA LEU A 181 -3.45 -14.94 -4.13
C LEU A 181 -4.01 -15.44 -2.80
N ARG A 182 -3.14 -15.90 -1.88
CA ARG A 182 -3.54 -16.28 -0.52
C ARG A 182 -4.11 -15.08 0.24
N GLY A 183 -3.50 -13.90 0.08
CA GLY A 183 -3.99 -12.64 0.63
C GLY A 183 -5.39 -12.32 0.13
N PHE A 184 -5.59 -12.25 -1.18
CA PHE A 184 -6.90 -12.03 -1.80
C PHE A 184 -7.94 -13.06 -1.33
N THR A 185 -7.59 -14.34 -1.39
CA THR A 185 -8.49 -15.43 -0.99
C THR A 185 -8.90 -15.28 0.47
N ARG A 186 -7.96 -14.99 1.37
CA ARG A 186 -8.25 -14.79 2.81
C ARG A 186 -9.20 -13.62 3.04
N LEU A 187 -8.92 -12.48 2.43
CA LEU A 187 -9.65 -11.24 2.69
C LEU A 187 -11.03 -11.23 2.01
N LEU A 188 -11.13 -11.69 0.76
CA LEU A 188 -12.41 -11.76 0.03
C LEU A 188 -13.36 -12.81 0.61
N ASN A 189 -12.84 -13.90 1.18
CA ASN A 189 -13.68 -14.90 1.84
C ASN A 189 -14.09 -14.50 3.25
N ASN A 190 -13.40 -13.57 3.91
CA ASN A 190 -13.68 -13.20 5.30
C ASN A 190 -15.13 -12.75 5.54
N PRO A 191 -15.75 -11.87 4.72
CA PRO A 191 -17.16 -11.49 4.88
C PRO A 191 -18.14 -12.67 4.70
N LEU A 192 -17.75 -13.67 3.92
CA LEU A 192 -18.54 -14.87 3.57
C LEU A 192 -18.48 -15.97 4.64
N GLN A 193 -17.52 -15.91 5.56
CA GLN A 193 -17.38 -16.90 6.61
C GLN A 193 -18.60 -16.90 7.54
N GLN A 194 -19.16 -18.10 7.73
CA GLN A 194 -20.21 -18.36 8.71
C GLN A 194 -19.61 -18.99 9.96
N THR A 195 -19.96 -18.45 11.12
CA THR A 195 -19.57 -18.96 12.42
C THR A 195 -20.80 -19.43 13.20
N TYR A 196 -20.67 -20.50 13.97
CA TYR A 196 -21.76 -20.96 14.86
C TYR A 196 -22.14 -19.91 15.89
N LEU A 197 -21.16 -19.16 16.39
CA LEU A 197 -21.37 -18.10 17.35
C LEU A 197 -21.66 -16.76 16.64
N PRO A 198 -22.72 -16.04 17.03
CA PRO A 198 -23.07 -14.77 16.40
C PRO A 198 -21.99 -13.72 16.66
N HIS A 199 -21.62 -12.96 15.63
CA HIS A 199 -20.63 -11.87 15.68
C HIS A 199 -19.27 -12.28 16.29
N SER A 200 -18.92 -13.56 16.20
CA SER A 200 -17.70 -14.09 16.83
C SER A 200 -16.43 -13.87 16.01
N ALA A 201 -16.56 -13.68 14.69
CA ALA A 201 -15.45 -13.37 13.80
C ALA A 201 -15.48 -11.90 13.36
N LYS A 202 -14.30 -11.30 13.24
CA LYS A 202 -14.12 -9.98 12.65
C LYS A 202 -14.45 -10.05 11.16
N LYS A 203 -15.19 -9.06 10.66
CA LYS A 203 -15.46 -8.87 9.23
C LYS A 203 -14.78 -7.62 8.73
N VAL A 204 -14.03 -7.75 7.63
CA VAL A 204 -13.42 -6.61 6.93
C VAL A 204 -14.47 -5.80 6.18
N ASN A 205 -14.33 -4.48 6.14
CA ASN A 205 -15.28 -3.59 5.49
C ASN A 205 -14.82 -3.12 4.09
N PHE A 206 -13.56 -3.35 3.72
CA PHE A 206 -12.92 -2.89 2.48
C PHE A 206 -12.93 -3.94 1.34
N HIS A 207 -13.97 -4.78 1.30
CA HIS A 207 -14.07 -5.88 0.32
C HIS A 207 -14.34 -5.38 -1.10
N GLN A 208 -14.95 -4.20 -1.27
CA GLN A 208 -15.20 -3.62 -2.59
C GLN A 208 -13.89 -3.11 -3.21
N GLU A 209 -13.09 -2.42 -2.42
CA GLU A 209 -11.76 -1.94 -2.78
C GLU A 209 -10.84 -3.12 -3.13
N LEU A 210 -10.90 -4.22 -2.37
CA LEU A 210 -10.16 -5.43 -2.70
C LEU A 210 -10.52 -6.02 -4.06
N MET A 211 -11.80 -5.97 -4.46
CA MET A 211 -12.22 -6.42 -5.78
C MET A 211 -11.67 -5.52 -6.90
N VAL A 212 -11.65 -4.20 -6.68
CA VAL A 212 -11.03 -3.25 -7.63
C VAL A 212 -9.53 -3.52 -7.74
N PHE A 213 -8.85 -3.70 -6.62
CA PHE A 213 -7.42 -4.00 -6.61
C PHE A 213 -7.11 -5.36 -7.27
N PHE A 214 -7.91 -6.40 -7.01
CA PHE A 214 -7.80 -7.70 -7.68
C PHE A 214 -7.93 -7.56 -9.20
N TRP A 215 -8.92 -6.79 -9.66
CA TRP A 215 -9.10 -6.54 -11.10
C TRP A 215 -7.89 -5.82 -11.71
N LYS A 216 -7.38 -4.76 -11.08
CA LYS A 216 -6.17 -4.05 -11.53
C LYS A 216 -4.94 -4.95 -11.54
N PHE A 217 -4.79 -5.82 -10.52
CA PHE A 217 -3.73 -6.81 -10.46
C PHE A 217 -3.76 -7.73 -11.69
N CYS A 218 -4.94 -8.28 -12.02
CA CYS A 218 -5.10 -9.14 -13.20
C CYS A 218 -4.89 -8.42 -14.53
N ASP A 219 -5.27 -7.14 -14.65
CA ASP A 219 -5.14 -6.41 -15.92
C ASP A 219 -3.69 -6.04 -16.25
N TYR A 220 -2.90 -5.65 -15.23
CA TYR A 220 -1.50 -5.32 -15.42
C TYR A 220 -0.57 -6.52 -15.41
N ASN A 221 -1.00 -7.65 -14.85
CA ASN A 221 -0.22 -8.86 -14.75
C ASN A 221 -0.76 -9.94 -15.71
N LYS A 222 -0.45 -9.77 -17.01
CA LYS A 222 -0.89 -10.62 -18.14
C LYS A 222 0.07 -11.76 -18.46
#